data_AF-A0AAU3ZXM6-F1
#
_entry.id   AF-A0AAU3ZXM6-F1
#
_cell.length_a   1.000
_cell.length_b   1.000
_cell.length_c   1.000
_cell.angle_alpha   90.00
_cell.angle_beta   90.00
_cell.angle_gamma   90.00
#
_symmetry.space_group_name_H-M   'P 1'
#
loop_
_entity.id
_entity.type
_entity.pdbx_description
1 polymer ?
#
loop_
_entity_poly.entity_id
_entity_poly.type
_entity_poly.pdbx_seq_one_letter_code
_entity_poly.pdbx_strand_id
1 'polypeptide(L)'
;MTEVRRSAKKASMREVLAEAAFQLFLERGFEETTVDDIVARAGVGRRSFFRYFPSKEDAVFPDHERCLADMTALLAAADGGDPVGAVCDGAKLVLRLYATNPEFSLQRYRLTREVPGLRTYELSVVRRYERTMASYLRGRYEGAPDSALRAEVIAAAVVAAHNNGLRSWLRSGGEGDPESKVDHALGLVRRAWAETDETDEAAGGWATGEDVVVVVASKEAPMWRVVQGIESALGKN
;
A
#
# COMPACT_ATOMS: atom_id res chain seq x y z
N MET A 1 -34.59 -26.76 -5.32
CA MET A 1 -34.47 -26.27 -3.93
C MET A 1 -33.22 -26.89 -3.36
N THR A 2 -32.07 -26.25 -3.61
CA THR A 2 -30.75 -26.82 -3.28
C THR A 2 -30.12 -25.89 -2.26
N GLU A 3 -30.34 -26.21 -0.98
CA GLU A 3 -29.66 -25.56 0.14
C GLU A 3 -28.15 -25.81 0.03
N VAL A 4 -27.42 -24.77 -0.32
CA VAL A 4 -25.97 -24.73 -0.13
C VAL A 4 -25.74 -24.68 1.38
N ARG A 5 -25.44 -25.83 1.98
CA ARG A 5 -24.92 -25.93 3.35
C ARG A 5 -23.61 -25.15 3.42
N ARG A 6 -23.69 -23.89 3.84
CA ARG A 6 -22.55 -23.09 4.30
C ARG A 6 -21.99 -23.83 5.51
N SER A 7 -20.89 -24.57 5.35
CA SER A 7 -20.23 -25.19 6.50
C SER A 7 -19.83 -24.08 7.46
N ALA A 8 -20.49 -24.00 8.62
CA ALA A 8 -20.16 -23.03 9.65
C ALA A 8 -18.79 -23.37 10.22
N LYS A 9 -17.73 -22.84 9.59
CA LYS A 9 -16.38 -22.89 10.12
C LYS A 9 -16.45 -22.19 11.48
N LYS A 10 -16.11 -22.93 12.54
CA LYS A 10 -16.10 -22.39 13.91
C LYS A 10 -15.26 -21.11 13.92
N ALA A 11 -15.85 -20.00 14.36
CA ALA A 11 -15.13 -18.73 14.47
C ALA A 11 -13.88 -18.93 15.33
N SER A 12 -12.76 -18.43 14.85
CA SER A 12 -11.50 -18.42 15.57
C SER A 12 -11.64 -17.55 16.83
N MET A 13 -10.82 -17.85 17.84
CA MET A 13 -10.81 -17.03 19.06
C MET A 13 -10.46 -15.56 18.78
N ARG A 14 -9.68 -15.30 17.73
CA ARG A 14 -9.35 -13.93 17.29
C ARG A 14 -10.60 -13.19 16.80
N GLU A 15 -11.42 -13.83 15.97
CA GLU A 15 -12.70 -13.28 15.49
C GLU A 15 -13.69 -13.05 16.64
N VAL A 16 -13.81 -14.00 17.57
CA VAL A 16 -14.68 -13.86 18.76
C VAL A 16 -14.29 -12.64 19.60
N LEU A 17 -13.00 -12.45 19.85
CA LEU A 17 -12.50 -11.32 20.63
C LEU A 17 -12.67 -9.98 19.89
N ALA A 18 -12.41 -9.95 18.58
CA ALA A 18 -12.58 -8.74 17.76
C ALA A 18 -14.06 -8.32 17.69
N GLU A 19 -14.97 -9.28 17.50
CA GLU A 19 -16.41 -9.04 17.50
C GLU A 19 -16.90 -8.52 18.87
N ALA A 20 -16.49 -9.18 19.96
CA ALA A 20 -16.84 -8.75 21.31
C ALA A 20 -16.34 -7.33 21.62
N ALA A 21 -15.14 -6.98 21.13
CA ALA A 21 -14.60 -5.63 21.24
C ALA A 21 -15.40 -4.62 20.43
N PHE A 22 -15.74 -4.93 19.18
CA PHE A 22 -16.49 -4.02 18.33
C PHE A 22 -17.90 -3.74 18.85
N GLN A 23 -18.62 -4.77 19.29
CA GLN A 23 -19.95 -4.58 19.89
C GLN A 23 -19.88 -3.65 21.11
N LEU A 24 -18.89 -3.83 21.98
CA LEU A 24 -18.65 -2.92 23.10
C LEU A 24 -18.36 -1.48 22.67
N PHE A 25 -17.49 -1.32 21.66
CA PHE A 25 -17.15 0.01 21.15
C PHE A 25 -18.38 0.73 20.60
N LEU A 26 -19.32 -0.01 19.98
CA LEU A 26 -20.60 0.54 19.51
C LEU A 26 -21.58 0.83 20.64
N GLU A 27 -21.64 -0.03 21.67
CA GLU A 27 -22.57 0.11 22.80
C GLU A 27 -22.18 1.25 23.75
N ARG A 28 -20.89 1.40 24.04
CA ARG A 28 -20.39 2.24 25.15
C ARG A 28 -19.35 3.27 24.73
N GLY A 29 -18.81 3.15 23.51
CA GLY A 29 -17.67 3.94 23.04
C GLY A 29 -16.32 3.25 23.31
N PHE A 30 -15.32 3.62 22.51
CA PHE A 30 -13.98 3.05 22.59
C PHE A 30 -13.28 3.34 23.92
N GLU A 31 -13.36 4.59 24.41
CA GLU A 31 -12.64 5.02 25.61
C GLU A 31 -13.16 4.33 26.88
N GLU A 32 -14.49 4.23 27.01
CA GLU A 32 -15.17 3.59 28.14
C GLU A 32 -15.07 2.05 28.14
N THR A 33 -14.55 1.46 27.07
CA THR A 33 -14.39 0.01 26.95
C THR A 33 -13.00 -0.42 27.43
N THR A 34 -12.94 -1.35 28.37
CA THR A 34 -11.68 -1.96 28.85
C THR A 34 -11.44 -3.34 28.24
N VAL A 35 -10.18 -3.82 28.30
CA VAL A 35 -9.85 -5.21 27.94
C VAL A 35 -10.61 -6.21 28.82
N ASP A 36 -10.86 -5.88 30.08
CA ASP A 36 -11.60 -6.76 30.99
C ASP A 36 -13.07 -6.91 30.57
N ASP A 37 -13.70 -5.83 30.09
CA ASP A 37 -15.05 -5.89 29.53
C ASP A 37 -15.13 -6.80 28.30
N ILE A 38 -14.10 -6.73 27.43
CA ILE A 38 -14.03 -7.52 26.20
C ILE A 38 -13.94 -9.00 26.53
N VAL A 39 -13.00 -9.37 27.41
CA VAL A 39 -12.78 -10.78 27.73
C VAL A 39 -13.91 -11.37 28.56
N ALA A 40 -14.56 -10.56 29.41
CA ALA A 40 -15.77 -10.97 30.14
C ALA A 40 -16.90 -11.36 29.18
N ARG A 41 -17.13 -10.58 28.11
CA ARG A 41 -18.15 -10.88 27.10
C ARG A 41 -17.78 -12.01 26.15
N ALA A 42 -16.50 -12.12 25.81
CA ALA A 42 -16.00 -13.25 25.04
C ALA A 42 -15.93 -14.56 25.86
N GLY A 43 -16.16 -14.50 27.18
CA GLY A 43 -16.10 -15.68 28.06
C GLY A 43 -14.70 -16.26 28.20
N VAL A 44 -13.65 -15.44 28.11
CA VAL A 44 -12.25 -15.86 28.18
C VAL A 44 -11.46 -15.05 29.19
N GLY A 45 -10.24 -15.50 29.51
CA GLY A 45 -9.33 -14.76 30.39
C GLY A 45 -8.52 -13.70 29.65
N ARG A 46 -8.04 -12.70 30.38
CA ARG A 46 -7.15 -11.61 29.89
C ARG A 46 -5.91 -12.12 29.13
N ARG A 47 -5.32 -13.25 29.57
CA ARG A 47 -4.19 -13.89 28.88
C ARG A 47 -4.55 -14.33 27.45
N SER A 48 -5.80 -14.73 27.20
CA SER A 48 -6.26 -15.09 25.86
C SER A 48 -6.35 -13.88 24.95
N PHE A 49 -6.76 -12.70 25.47
CA PHE A 49 -6.78 -11.46 24.68
C PHE A 49 -5.38 -11.08 24.21
N PHE A 50 -4.43 -10.95 25.15
CA PHE A 50 -3.06 -10.53 24.82
C PHE A 50 -2.28 -11.53 23.98
N ARG A 51 -2.74 -12.78 23.87
CA ARG A 51 -2.22 -13.75 22.90
C ARG A 51 -2.51 -13.35 21.45
N TYR A 52 -3.61 -12.65 21.20
CA TYR A 52 -4.03 -12.25 19.84
C TYR A 52 -3.88 -10.76 19.58
N PHE A 53 -4.02 -9.91 20.60
CA PHE A 53 -4.03 -8.46 20.46
C PHE A 53 -3.12 -7.85 21.53
N PRO A 54 -1.96 -7.28 21.13
CA PRO A 54 -1.05 -6.62 22.06
C PRO A 54 -1.69 -5.45 22.82
N SER A 55 -2.66 -4.78 22.21
CA SER A 55 -3.38 -3.64 22.78
C SER A 55 -4.89 -3.69 22.49
N LYS A 56 -5.66 -2.78 23.08
CA LYS A 56 -7.11 -2.61 22.78
C LYS A 56 -7.31 -2.15 21.35
N GLU A 57 -6.43 -1.27 20.87
CA GLU A 57 -6.39 -0.72 19.52
C GLU A 57 -6.17 -1.83 18.48
N ASP A 58 -5.34 -2.84 18.77
CA ASP A 58 -5.14 -3.98 17.85
C ASP A 58 -6.44 -4.74 17.57
N ALA A 59 -7.39 -4.76 18.51
CA ALA A 59 -8.70 -5.37 18.29
C ALA A 59 -9.57 -4.59 17.29
N VAL A 60 -9.25 -3.32 17.02
CA VAL A 60 -9.88 -2.51 15.96
C VAL A 60 -9.30 -2.85 14.58
N PHE A 61 -8.08 -3.40 14.53
CA PHE A 61 -7.36 -3.72 13.29
C PHE A 61 -6.97 -5.21 13.22
N PRO A 62 -7.90 -6.16 13.45
CA PRO A 62 -7.57 -7.52 13.84
C PRO A 62 -6.77 -8.28 12.78
N ASP A 63 -6.88 -7.96 11.50
CA ASP A 63 -6.20 -8.73 10.45
C ASP A 63 -4.99 -8.02 9.82
N HIS A 64 -4.66 -6.81 10.29
CA HIS A 64 -3.59 -6.02 9.68
C HIS A 64 -2.20 -6.64 9.86
N GLU A 65 -1.94 -7.28 11.00
CA GLU A 65 -0.68 -7.98 11.23
C GLU A 65 -0.49 -9.15 10.25
N ARG A 66 -1.54 -9.95 10.04
CA ARG A 66 -1.51 -11.05 9.06
C ARG A 66 -1.37 -10.51 7.64
N CYS A 67 -2.14 -9.49 7.30
CA CYS A 67 -2.08 -8.85 5.99
C CYS A 67 -0.69 -8.23 5.68
N LEU A 68 -0.02 -7.67 6.70
CA LEU A 68 1.35 -7.18 6.57
C LEU A 68 2.35 -8.32 6.30
N ALA A 69 2.19 -9.45 7.00
CA ALA A 69 2.97 -10.66 6.73
C ALA A 69 2.73 -11.21 5.32
N ASP A 70 1.46 -11.26 4.88
CA ASP A 70 1.07 -11.69 3.54
C ASP A 70 1.67 -10.78 2.46
N MET A 71 1.65 -9.45 2.65
CA MET A 71 2.32 -8.49 1.76
C MET A 71 3.83 -8.71 1.73
N THR A 72 4.46 -8.92 2.88
CA THR A 72 5.90 -9.17 2.96
C THR A 72 6.29 -10.41 2.18
N ALA A 73 5.51 -11.50 2.33
CA ALA A 73 5.73 -12.74 1.60
C ALA A 73 5.52 -12.57 0.08
N LEU A 74 4.47 -11.83 -0.33
CA LEU A 74 4.21 -11.52 -1.73
C LEU A 74 5.38 -10.76 -2.36
N LEU A 75 5.87 -9.72 -1.69
CA LEU A 75 6.99 -8.91 -2.17
C LEU A 75 8.30 -9.71 -2.20
N ALA A 76 8.56 -10.57 -1.21
CA ALA A 76 9.72 -11.44 -1.20
C ALA A 76 9.74 -12.43 -2.37
N ALA A 77 8.57 -12.85 -2.86
CA ALA A 77 8.43 -13.81 -3.96
C ALA A 77 8.42 -13.14 -5.36
N ALA A 78 8.36 -11.81 -5.46
CA ALA A 78 8.31 -11.12 -6.74
C ALA A 78 9.64 -11.25 -7.51
N ASP A 79 9.58 -11.52 -8.81
CA ASP A 79 10.74 -11.90 -9.64
C ASP A 79 11.71 -10.75 -9.99
N GLY A 80 11.27 -9.49 -9.94
CA GLY A 80 12.14 -8.35 -10.31
C GLY A 80 11.55 -7.42 -11.34
N GLY A 81 10.74 -7.93 -12.27
CA GLY A 81 10.48 -7.26 -13.55
C GLY A 81 9.68 -5.97 -13.45
N ASP A 82 8.78 -5.86 -12.47
CA ASP A 82 8.00 -4.63 -12.21
C ASP A 82 7.94 -4.35 -10.70
N PRO A 83 8.95 -3.67 -10.13
CA PRO A 83 8.99 -3.37 -8.70
C PRO A 83 7.82 -2.50 -8.24
N VAL A 84 7.38 -1.54 -9.07
CA VAL A 84 6.27 -0.62 -8.73
C VAL A 84 4.93 -1.37 -8.78
N GLY A 85 4.73 -2.20 -9.79
CA GLY A 85 3.57 -3.09 -9.87
C GLY A 85 3.48 -4.04 -8.69
N ALA A 86 4.59 -4.64 -8.27
CA ALA A 86 4.62 -5.54 -7.13
C ALA A 86 4.14 -4.86 -5.82
N VAL A 87 4.57 -3.61 -5.55
CA VAL A 87 4.08 -2.88 -4.37
C VAL A 87 2.63 -2.41 -4.54
N CYS A 88 2.18 -2.08 -5.76
CA CYS A 88 0.76 -1.83 -6.03
C CYS A 88 -0.09 -3.08 -5.74
N ASP A 89 0.32 -4.26 -6.20
CA ASP A 89 -0.39 -5.52 -5.97
C ASP A 89 -0.37 -5.93 -4.49
N GLY A 90 0.75 -5.68 -3.80
CA GLY A 90 0.85 -5.79 -2.35
C GLY A 90 -0.19 -4.89 -1.65
N ALA A 91 -0.32 -3.63 -2.06
CA ALA A 91 -1.30 -2.71 -1.48
C ALA A 91 -2.75 -3.18 -1.67
N LYS A 92 -3.06 -3.87 -2.78
CA LYS A 92 -4.40 -4.46 -3.00
C LYS A 92 -4.75 -5.57 -1.99
N LEU A 93 -3.79 -6.18 -1.31
CA LEU A 93 -4.10 -7.10 -0.20
C LEU A 93 -4.83 -6.39 0.95
N VAL A 94 -4.49 -5.12 1.21
CA VAL A 94 -5.16 -4.30 2.22
C VAL A 94 -6.59 -4.00 1.77
N LEU A 95 -6.82 -3.70 0.50
CA LEU A 95 -8.17 -3.55 -0.03
C LEU A 95 -9.01 -4.82 0.14
N ARG A 96 -8.48 -5.99 -0.24
CA ARG A 96 -9.18 -7.27 -0.11
C ARG A 96 -9.55 -7.58 1.34
N LEU A 97 -8.67 -7.22 2.28
CA LEU A 97 -8.98 -7.30 3.70
C LEU A 97 -10.24 -6.49 4.05
N TYR A 98 -10.33 -5.24 3.59
CA TYR A 98 -11.50 -4.39 3.85
C TYR A 98 -12.77 -4.91 3.14
N ALA A 99 -12.63 -5.40 1.91
CA ALA A 99 -13.74 -5.92 1.10
C ALA A 99 -14.30 -7.27 1.61
N THR A 100 -13.53 -8.03 2.39
CA THR A 100 -13.97 -9.32 2.95
C THR A 100 -15.13 -9.14 3.94
N ASN A 101 -15.13 -8.06 4.72
CA ASN A 101 -16.23 -7.69 5.61
C ASN A 101 -16.48 -6.17 5.52
N PRO A 102 -17.29 -5.72 4.54
CA PRO A 102 -17.55 -4.30 4.32
C PRO A 102 -18.27 -3.63 5.50
N GLU A 103 -19.21 -4.33 6.14
CA GLU A 103 -19.95 -3.82 7.29
C GLU A 103 -19.01 -3.46 8.44
N PHE A 104 -18.15 -4.40 8.84
CA PHE A 104 -17.12 -4.17 9.86
C PHE A 104 -16.17 -3.04 9.45
N SER A 105 -15.75 -2.99 8.17
CA SER A 105 -14.86 -1.95 7.67
C SER A 105 -15.48 -0.55 7.73
N LEU A 106 -16.77 -0.42 7.46
CA LEU A 106 -17.51 0.84 7.57
C LEU A 106 -17.64 1.28 9.03
N GLN A 107 -17.93 0.35 9.94
CA GLN A 107 -17.97 0.64 11.38
C GLN A 107 -16.60 1.10 11.88
N ARG A 108 -15.53 0.38 11.51
CA ARG A 108 -14.14 0.77 11.80
C ARG A 108 -13.82 2.16 11.26
N TYR A 109 -14.23 2.47 10.03
CA TYR A 109 -13.99 3.76 9.41
C TYR A 109 -14.70 4.91 10.14
N ARG A 110 -15.91 4.68 10.69
CA ARG A 110 -16.58 5.67 11.55
C ARG A 110 -15.80 5.87 12.84
N LEU A 111 -15.42 4.78 13.50
CA LEU A 111 -14.72 4.82 14.77
C LEU A 111 -13.36 5.55 14.68
N THR A 112 -12.55 5.28 13.64
CA THR A 112 -11.26 5.96 13.45
C THR A 112 -11.38 7.43 13.08
N ARG A 113 -12.53 7.88 12.58
CA ARG A 113 -12.81 9.30 12.32
C ARG A 113 -13.24 10.06 13.57
N GLU A 114 -13.94 9.39 14.47
CA GLU A 114 -14.52 10.00 15.68
C GLU A 114 -13.53 9.98 16.85
N VAL A 115 -12.66 8.98 16.93
CA VAL A 115 -11.73 8.78 18.05
C VAL A 115 -10.29 9.17 17.65
N PRO A 116 -9.73 10.30 18.15
CA PRO A 116 -8.40 10.78 17.76
C PRO A 116 -7.26 9.79 18.03
N GLY A 117 -7.35 9.04 19.14
CA GLY A 117 -6.36 8.00 19.49
C GLY A 117 -6.28 6.91 18.44
N LEU A 118 -7.44 6.43 17.97
CA LEU A 118 -7.51 5.43 16.90
C LEU A 118 -7.06 5.95 15.55
N ARG A 119 -7.27 7.23 15.25
CA ARG A 119 -6.70 7.86 14.04
C ARG A 119 -5.17 7.84 14.07
N THR A 120 -4.58 8.14 15.21
CA THR A 120 -3.12 8.13 15.39
C THR A 120 -2.59 6.70 15.27
N TYR A 121 -3.32 5.74 15.85
CA TYR A 121 -3.00 4.32 15.71
C TYR A 121 -3.11 3.85 14.26
N GLU A 122 -4.15 4.24 13.51
CA GLU A 122 -4.31 3.94 12.07
C GLU A 122 -3.08 4.43 11.28
N LEU A 123 -2.62 5.66 11.53
CA LEU A 123 -1.41 6.17 10.86
C LEU A 123 -0.18 5.31 11.14
N SER A 124 -0.03 4.79 12.37
CA SER A 124 1.06 3.87 12.71
C SER A 124 0.95 2.53 11.98
N VAL A 125 -0.28 2.02 11.76
CA VAL A 125 -0.57 0.82 10.96
C VAL A 125 -0.17 1.07 9.51
N VAL A 126 -0.63 2.17 8.91
CA VAL A 126 -0.30 2.57 7.54
C VAL A 126 1.21 2.69 7.33
N ARG A 127 1.92 3.32 8.27
CA ARG A 127 3.38 3.48 8.19
C ARG A 127 4.12 2.12 8.16
N ARG A 128 3.59 1.07 8.80
CA ARG A 128 4.18 -0.29 8.72
C ARG A 128 4.14 -0.85 7.30
N TYR A 129 3.02 -0.68 6.59
CA TYR A 129 2.91 -1.07 5.18
C TYR A 129 3.84 -0.27 4.28
N GLU A 130 3.87 1.05 4.46
CA GLU A 130 4.77 1.94 3.70
C GLU A 130 6.24 1.51 3.83
N ARG A 131 6.71 1.26 5.06
CA ARG A 131 8.08 0.79 5.29
C ARG A 131 8.37 -0.55 4.62
N THR A 132 7.40 -1.45 4.60
CA THR A 132 7.54 -2.76 3.96
C THR A 132 7.74 -2.61 2.46
N MET A 133 6.91 -1.79 1.81
CA MET A 133 7.04 -1.46 0.39
C MET A 133 8.35 -0.72 0.09
N ALA A 134 8.70 0.29 0.88
CA ALA A 134 9.95 1.04 0.72
C ALA A 134 11.18 0.14 0.90
N SER A 135 11.15 -0.79 1.86
CA SER A 135 12.26 -1.74 2.07
C SER A 135 12.44 -2.68 0.88
N TYR A 136 11.35 -3.18 0.31
CA TYR A 136 11.38 -3.98 -0.91
C TYR A 136 11.96 -3.17 -2.07
N LEU A 137 11.45 -1.96 -2.32
CA LEU A 137 11.91 -1.10 -3.42
C LEU A 137 13.38 -0.70 -3.29
N ARG A 138 13.87 -0.44 -2.07
CA ARG A 138 15.30 -0.16 -1.83
C ARG A 138 16.20 -1.28 -2.33
N GLY A 139 15.83 -2.54 -2.07
CA GLY A 139 16.59 -3.69 -2.57
C GLY A 139 16.53 -3.83 -4.09
N ARG A 140 15.47 -3.34 -4.74
CA ARG A 140 15.33 -3.38 -6.20
C ARG A 140 16.07 -2.26 -6.92
N TYR A 141 16.20 -1.11 -6.29
CA TYR A 141 16.97 0.03 -6.82
C TYR A 141 18.40 0.07 -6.27
N GLU A 142 18.93 -1.02 -5.75
CA GLU A 142 20.30 -1.06 -5.23
C GLU A 142 21.30 -0.66 -6.34
N GLY A 143 22.21 0.28 -6.03
CA GLY A 143 23.18 0.82 -6.98
C GLY A 143 22.68 2.00 -7.83
N ALA A 144 21.38 2.31 -7.84
CA ALA A 144 20.86 3.50 -8.51
C ALA A 144 21.09 4.78 -7.66
N PRO A 145 21.30 5.94 -8.29
CA PRO A 145 21.29 7.23 -7.58
C PRO A 145 19.98 7.42 -6.82
N ASP A 146 20.08 8.00 -5.61
CA ASP A 146 18.91 8.31 -4.77
C ASP A 146 17.96 7.14 -4.49
N SER A 147 18.42 5.90 -4.58
CA SER A 147 17.62 4.67 -4.41
C SER A 147 16.74 4.66 -3.14
N ALA A 148 17.28 5.16 -2.02
CA ALA A 148 16.54 5.30 -0.78
C ALA A 148 15.38 6.30 -0.87
N LEU A 149 15.63 7.48 -1.46
CA LEU A 149 14.61 8.50 -1.67
C LEU A 149 13.56 8.03 -2.68
N ARG A 150 13.98 7.45 -3.81
CA ARG A 150 13.10 6.88 -4.84
C ARG A 150 12.16 5.85 -4.23
N ALA A 151 12.67 4.93 -3.42
CA ALA A 151 11.88 3.91 -2.74
C ALA A 151 10.85 4.50 -1.75
N GLU A 152 11.24 5.46 -0.92
CA GLU A 152 10.33 6.11 0.04
C GLU A 152 9.24 6.92 -0.68
N VAL A 153 9.59 7.67 -1.73
CA VAL A 153 8.64 8.47 -2.51
C VAL A 153 7.61 7.58 -3.23
N ILE A 154 8.06 6.50 -3.88
CA ILE A 154 7.15 5.56 -4.55
C ILE A 154 6.22 4.90 -3.52
N ALA A 155 6.76 4.42 -2.40
CA ALA A 155 5.94 3.79 -1.36
C ALA A 155 4.89 4.75 -0.79
N ALA A 156 5.27 6.00 -0.53
CA ALA A 156 4.34 7.03 -0.07
C ALA A 156 3.25 7.32 -1.12
N ALA A 157 3.60 7.37 -2.41
CA ALA A 157 2.65 7.56 -3.50
C ALA A 157 1.63 6.40 -3.61
N VAL A 158 2.11 5.16 -3.49
CA VAL A 158 1.25 3.95 -3.45
C VAL A 158 0.27 4.02 -2.27
N VAL A 159 0.76 4.37 -1.08
CA VAL A 159 -0.09 4.52 0.12
C VAL A 159 -1.14 5.61 -0.08
N ALA A 160 -0.75 6.76 -0.63
CA ALA A 160 -1.66 7.87 -0.88
C ALA A 160 -2.76 7.48 -1.87
N ALA A 161 -2.39 6.85 -2.99
CA ALA A 161 -3.31 6.38 -4.01
C ALA A 161 -4.29 5.33 -3.46
N HIS A 162 -3.77 4.30 -2.78
CA HIS A 162 -4.58 3.26 -2.15
C HIS A 162 -5.57 3.86 -1.14
N ASN A 163 -5.09 4.73 -0.24
CA ASN A 163 -5.95 5.34 0.79
C ASN A 163 -7.01 6.24 0.18
N ASN A 164 -6.72 6.92 -0.93
CA ASN A 164 -7.73 7.71 -1.64
C ASN A 164 -8.86 6.80 -2.17
N GLY A 165 -8.51 5.74 -2.91
CA GLY A 165 -9.47 4.79 -3.46
C GLY A 165 -10.30 4.09 -2.38
N LEU A 166 -9.62 3.54 -1.36
CA LEU A 166 -10.27 2.85 -0.24
C LEU A 166 -11.20 3.78 0.55
N ARG A 167 -10.74 4.98 0.92
CA ARG A 167 -11.58 5.92 1.69
C ARG A 167 -12.72 6.48 0.84
N SER A 168 -12.56 6.58 -0.48
CA SER A 168 -13.64 6.94 -1.39
C SER A 168 -14.78 5.92 -1.34
N TRP A 169 -14.45 4.63 -1.41
CA TRP A 169 -15.41 3.53 -1.25
C TRP A 169 -16.06 3.50 0.16
N LEU A 170 -15.28 3.70 1.22
CA LEU A 170 -15.84 3.73 2.58
C LEU A 170 -16.78 4.92 2.80
N ARG A 171 -16.50 6.08 2.18
CA ARG A 171 -17.40 7.24 2.22
C ARG A 171 -18.69 7.02 1.44
N SER A 172 -18.68 6.22 0.39
CA SER A 172 -19.90 5.82 -0.34
C SER A 172 -20.68 4.70 0.37
N GLY A 173 -20.41 4.43 1.65
CA GLY A 173 -21.12 3.39 2.39
C GLY A 173 -20.80 1.98 1.90
N GLY A 174 -19.67 1.79 1.21
CA GLY A 174 -19.32 0.51 0.62
C GLY A 174 -20.00 0.24 -0.73
N GLU A 175 -20.70 1.20 -1.30
CA GLU A 175 -21.35 1.06 -2.60
C GLU A 175 -20.35 1.15 -3.77
N GLY A 176 -20.63 0.38 -4.83
CA GLY A 176 -19.81 0.28 -6.03
C GLY A 176 -18.65 -0.71 -5.92
N ASP A 177 -17.77 -0.68 -6.91
CA ASP A 177 -16.61 -1.57 -6.97
C ASP A 177 -15.38 -0.93 -6.26
N PRO A 178 -14.94 -1.47 -5.11
CA PRO A 178 -13.74 -1.00 -4.43
C PRO A 178 -12.46 -1.24 -5.25
N GLU A 179 -12.40 -2.32 -6.04
CA GLU A 179 -11.22 -2.68 -6.82
C GLU A 179 -10.98 -1.65 -7.93
N SER A 180 -12.01 -1.34 -8.72
CA SER A 180 -11.92 -0.28 -9.74
C SER A 180 -11.44 1.07 -9.20
N LYS A 181 -11.90 1.49 -8.01
CA LYS A 181 -11.48 2.77 -7.40
C LYS A 181 -10.01 2.77 -7.00
N VAL A 182 -9.54 1.70 -6.39
CA VAL A 182 -8.13 1.56 -5.98
C VAL A 182 -7.24 1.36 -7.21
N ASP A 183 -7.65 0.56 -8.18
CA ASP A 183 -6.91 0.32 -9.42
C ASP A 183 -6.77 1.59 -10.25
N HIS A 184 -7.82 2.41 -10.33
CA HIS A 184 -7.74 3.70 -10.99
C HIS A 184 -6.67 4.61 -10.33
N ALA A 185 -6.66 4.68 -9.00
CA ALA A 185 -5.71 5.50 -8.26
C ALA A 185 -4.27 4.94 -8.36
N LEU A 186 -4.07 3.63 -8.20
CA LEU A 186 -2.76 2.98 -8.35
C LEU A 186 -2.25 3.05 -9.79
N GLY A 187 -3.14 3.08 -10.78
CA GLY A 187 -2.77 3.28 -12.18
C GLY A 187 -2.07 4.62 -12.44
N LEU A 188 -2.37 5.67 -11.66
CA LEU A 188 -1.64 6.94 -11.73
C LEU A 188 -0.19 6.78 -11.27
N VAL A 189 0.03 6.02 -10.20
CA VAL A 189 1.37 5.70 -9.70
C VAL A 189 2.11 4.87 -10.74
N ARG A 190 1.54 3.76 -11.23
CA ARG A 190 2.21 2.91 -12.22
C ARG A 190 2.63 3.69 -13.47
N ARG A 191 1.77 4.57 -14.02
CA ARG A 191 2.13 5.39 -15.18
C ARG A 191 3.27 6.37 -14.89
N ALA A 192 3.23 7.06 -13.73
CA ALA A 192 4.26 8.02 -13.36
C ALA A 192 5.67 7.41 -13.24
N TRP A 193 5.76 6.11 -12.92
CA TRP A 193 7.03 5.40 -12.79
C TRP A 193 7.32 4.37 -13.90
N ALA A 194 6.40 4.14 -14.84
CA ALA A 194 6.66 3.34 -16.04
C ALA A 194 7.46 4.13 -17.09
N GLU A 195 7.18 5.43 -17.24
CA GLU A 195 7.86 6.30 -18.21
C GLU A 195 9.34 6.54 -17.88
N THR A 196 9.75 6.32 -16.62
CA THR A 196 11.14 6.53 -16.16
C THR A 196 12.05 5.34 -16.47
N ASP A 197 11.55 4.11 -16.52
CA ASP A 197 12.35 2.96 -16.94
C ASP A 197 12.56 2.95 -18.46
N GLU A 198 11.59 3.41 -19.25
CA GLU A 198 11.77 3.60 -20.71
C GLU A 198 12.74 4.73 -21.04
N THR A 199 12.84 5.78 -20.22
CA THR A 199 13.82 6.85 -20.45
C THR A 199 15.23 6.49 -19.95
N ASP A 200 15.37 5.69 -18.90
CA ASP A 200 16.66 5.11 -18.50
C ASP A 200 17.11 3.99 -19.46
N GLU A 201 16.19 3.19 -20.02
CA GLU A 201 16.48 2.25 -21.11
C GLU A 201 16.71 2.95 -22.45
N ALA A 202 16.07 4.09 -22.75
CA ALA A 202 16.36 4.88 -23.95
C ALA A 202 17.66 5.70 -23.81
N ALA A 203 18.03 6.10 -22.60
CA ALA A 203 19.32 6.70 -22.29
C ALA A 203 20.46 5.66 -22.20
N GLY A 204 20.15 4.43 -21.78
CA GLY A 204 21.05 3.26 -21.78
C GLY A 204 21.02 2.43 -23.06
N GLY A 205 20.10 2.75 -23.99
CA GLY A 205 19.78 2.01 -25.21
C GLY A 205 20.30 2.63 -26.48
N TRP A 206 21.22 3.59 -26.40
CA TRP A 206 22.23 3.70 -27.45
C TRP A 206 23.17 2.53 -27.28
N ALA A 207 22.81 1.45 -27.98
CA ALA A 207 23.58 0.23 -28.07
C ALA A 207 25.09 0.53 -28.08
N THR A 208 25.82 -0.21 -27.26
CA THR A 208 27.26 -0.21 -27.05
C THR A 208 28.07 -0.65 -28.28
N GLY A 209 27.74 -0.11 -29.45
CA GLY A 209 28.35 -0.47 -30.74
C GLY A 209 28.37 0.63 -31.81
N GLU A 210 27.71 1.78 -31.62
CA GLU A 210 27.85 2.94 -32.52
C GLU A 210 28.13 4.21 -31.71
N ASP A 211 29.18 4.95 -32.09
CA ASP A 211 29.53 6.26 -31.51
C ASP A 211 28.43 7.28 -31.87
N VAL A 212 27.42 7.43 -31.00
CA VAL A 212 26.34 8.40 -31.18
C VAL A 212 26.68 9.72 -30.48
N VAL A 213 26.60 10.82 -31.23
CA VAL A 213 26.73 12.20 -30.72
C VAL A 213 25.35 12.86 -30.63
N VAL A 214 24.96 13.31 -29.44
CA VAL A 214 23.75 14.11 -29.24
C VAL A 214 24.11 15.55 -28.88
N VAL A 215 23.64 16.51 -29.69
CA VAL A 215 23.82 17.95 -29.45
C VAL A 215 22.49 18.58 -29.07
N VAL A 216 22.44 19.14 -27.86
CA VAL A 216 21.28 19.91 -27.37
C VAL A 216 21.54 21.39 -27.59
N ALA A 217 20.66 22.06 -28.33
CA ALA A 217 20.73 23.49 -28.58
C ALA A 217 19.38 24.16 -28.37
N SER A 218 19.38 25.44 -28.02
CA SER A 218 18.13 26.21 -27.93
C SER A 218 17.48 26.32 -29.31
N LYS A 219 16.15 26.45 -29.36
CA LYS A 219 15.40 26.59 -30.62
C LYS A 219 15.83 27.81 -31.44
N GLU A 220 16.44 28.79 -30.79
CA GLU A 220 16.92 30.05 -31.38
C GLU A 220 18.39 29.96 -31.82
N ALA A 221 19.07 28.85 -31.55
CA ALA A 221 20.46 28.69 -31.91
C ALA A 221 20.63 28.69 -33.44
N PRO A 222 21.53 29.53 -33.98
CA PRO A 222 21.80 29.53 -35.41
C PRO A 222 22.48 28.23 -35.82
N MET A 223 22.14 27.71 -37.01
CA MET A 223 22.51 26.37 -37.45
C MET A 223 24.02 26.08 -37.42
N TRP A 224 24.86 27.07 -37.73
CA TRP A 224 26.32 26.95 -37.69
C TRP A 224 26.84 26.53 -36.31
N ARG A 225 26.16 26.91 -35.23
CA ARG A 225 26.56 26.60 -33.85
C ARG A 225 26.24 25.16 -33.47
N VAL A 226 25.15 24.61 -34.02
CA VAL A 226 24.79 23.19 -33.88
C VAL A 226 25.78 22.34 -34.65
N VAL A 227 26.10 22.73 -35.89
CA VAL A 227 27.10 22.05 -36.73
C VAL A 227 28.47 22.03 -36.07
N GLN A 228 28.94 23.16 -35.52
CA GLN A 228 30.21 23.23 -34.79
C GLN A 228 30.23 22.31 -33.56
N GLY A 229 29.10 22.16 -32.85
CA GLY A 229 28.98 21.23 -31.72
C GLY A 229 29.13 19.77 -32.16
N ILE A 230 28.53 19.42 -33.30
CA ILE A 230 28.66 18.08 -33.90
C ILE A 230 30.10 17.83 -34.37
N GLU A 231 30.72 18.78 -35.08
CA GLU A 231 32.09 18.66 -35.58
C GLU A 231 33.11 18.51 -34.44
N SER A 232 32.94 19.26 -33.35
CA SER A 232 33.82 19.19 -32.18
C SER A 232 33.73 17.82 -31.50
N ALA A 233 32.53 17.23 -31.46
CA ALA A 233 32.29 15.92 -30.86
C ALA A 233 32.76 14.76 -31.74
N LEU A 234 32.76 14.92 -33.08
CA LEU A 234 33.24 13.92 -34.04
C LEU A 234 34.75 13.97 -34.31
N GLY A 235 35.50 14.83 -33.60
CA GLY A 235 36.96 14.79 -33.57
C GLY A 235 37.69 15.06 -34.88
N LYS A 236 37.16 15.93 -35.75
CA LYS A 236 37.89 16.39 -36.95
C LYS A 236 38.64 17.68 -36.63
N ASN A 237 39.96 17.58 -36.47
CA ASN A 237 40.88 18.71 -36.70
C ASN A 237 40.87 19.08 -38.19
#